data_AF-A0A528ABT9-F1
#
_entry.id   AF-A0A528ABT9-F1
#
_cell.length_a   1.000
_cell.length_b   1.000
_cell.length_c   1.000
_cell.angle_alpha   90.00
_cell.angle_beta   90.00
_cell.angle_gamma   90.00
#
_symmetry.space_group_name_H-M   'P 1'
#
loop_
_entity.id
_entity.type
_entity.pdbx_description
1 polymer ?
#
loop_
_entity_poly.entity_id
_entity_poly.type
_entity_poly.pdbx_seq_one_letter_code
_entity_poly.pdbx_strand_id
1 'polypeptide(L)'
;MDANLPALPGIIRGTRSMLRGDQWFPRWTPVTIEIGAAIAPSGTDFASVLRLRDAVREAILARCGEPDLGEMVKPTRPEARA
;
A
#
# COMPACT_ATOMS: atom_id res chain seq x y z
N MET A 1 -11.06 -13.57 -5.06
CA MET A 1 -11.75 -12.50 -4.31
C MET A 1 -13.21 -12.61 -4.72
N ASP A 2 -13.99 -13.36 -3.95
CA ASP A 2 -15.29 -13.86 -4.45
C ASP A 2 -16.43 -12.84 -4.34
N ALA A 3 -16.18 -11.69 -3.70
CA ALA A 3 -17.22 -10.71 -3.38
C ALA A 3 -17.41 -9.57 -4.41
N ASN A 4 -16.55 -9.45 -5.43
CA ASN A 4 -16.60 -8.36 -6.43
C ASN A 4 -16.82 -6.95 -5.82
N LEU A 5 -16.21 -6.70 -4.65
CA LEU A 5 -16.43 -5.47 -3.89
C LEU A 5 -15.44 -4.38 -4.31
N PRO A 6 -15.87 -3.11 -4.35
CA PRO A 6 -14.96 -1.98 -4.56
C PRO A 6 -13.92 -1.86 -3.45
N ALA A 7 -12.70 -1.45 -3.82
CA ALA A 7 -11.66 -1.09 -2.87
C ALA A 7 -11.65 0.43 -2.65
N LEU A 8 -11.50 0.86 -1.40
CA LEU A 8 -11.29 2.27 -1.04
C LEU A 8 -9.80 2.50 -0.76
N PRO A 9 -9.08 3.30 -1.56
CA PRO A 9 -7.69 3.62 -1.30
C PRO A 9 -7.55 4.43 0.00
N GLY A 10 -6.72 3.95 0.94
CA GLY A 10 -6.34 4.69 2.13
C GLY A 10 -4.93 5.26 1.98
N ILE A 11 -4.82 6.59 1.96
CA ILE A 11 -3.55 7.30 1.81
C ILE A 11 -3.15 7.88 3.17
N ILE A 12 -2.00 7.44 3.69
CA ILE A 12 -1.45 7.88 4.96
C ILE A 12 -0.15 8.64 4.67
N ARG A 13 -0.04 9.87 5.16
CA ARG A 13 1.20 10.67 5.03
C ARG A 13 1.70 11.12 6.40
N GLY A 14 3.01 11.31 6.50
CA GLY A 14 3.66 11.82 7.70
C GLY A 14 4.05 10.77 8.73
N THR A 15 3.48 9.55 8.67
CA THR A 15 3.85 8.45 9.58
C THR A 15 5.32 8.06 9.44
N ARG A 16 5.84 7.99 8.21
CA ARG A 16 7.26 7.70 7.98
C ARG A 16 8.19 8.84 8.40
N SER A 17 7.72 10.09 8.42
CA SER A 17 8.49 11.19 9.02
C SER A 17 8.43 11.18 10.55
N MET A 18 7.29 10.74 11.11
CA MET A 18 7.05 10.61 12.54
C MET A 18 7.93 9.52 13.14
N LEU A 19 7.92 8.33 12.53
CA LEU A 19 8.65 7.16 13.02
C LEU A 19 8.98 6.24 11.83
N ARG A 20 10.24 6.27 11.37
CA ARG A 20 10.72 5.27 10.39
C ARG A 20 10.89 3.92 11.07
N GLY A 21 10.80 2.83 10.30
CA GLY A 21 10.82 1.47 10.86
C GLY A 21 12.12 1.08 11.58
N ASP A 22 13.22 1.79 11.30
CA ASP A 22 14.53 1.66 11.96
C ASP A 22 14.73 2.63 13.13
N GLN A 23 13.75 3.51 13.40
CA GLN A 23 13.80 4.52 14.44
C GLN A 23 12.96 4.12 15.64
N TRP A 24 13.45 4.41 16.85
CA TRP A 24 12.77 4.07 18.11
C TRP A 24 12.06 5.25 18.77
N PHE A 25 12.54 6.48 18.55
CA PHE A 25 11.96 7.68 19.15
C PHE A 25 11.22 8.53 18.11
N PRO A 26 9.91 8.78 18.28
CA PRO A 26 9.12 9.51 17.30
C PRO A 26 9.49 10.99 17.25
N ARG A 27 9.34 11.60 16.08
CA ARG A 27 9.37 13.07 15.89
C ARG A 27 7.94 13.58 15.81
N TRP A 28 7.70 14.75 16.40
CA TRP A 28 6.41 15.42 16.26
C TRP A 28 6.26 15.94 14.83
N THR A 29 5.24 15.47 14.12
CA THR A 29 4.92 15.89 12.76
C THR A 29 3.42 15.71 12.51
N PRO A 30 2.80 16.53 11.65
CA PRO A 30 1.44 16.28 11.19
C PRO A 30 1.33 14.90 10.51
N VAL A 31 0.26 14.17 10.83
CA VAL A 31 -0.16 12.95 10.16
C VAL A 31 -1.51 13.21 9.50
N THR A 32 -1.66 12.82 8.25
CA THR A 32 -2.92 12.98 7.50
C THR A 32 -3.37 11.65 6.94
N ILE A 33 -4.67 11.40 7.02
CA ILE A 33 -5.33 10.24 6.42
C ILE A 33 -6.33 10.76 5.40
N GLU A 34 -6.32 10.16 4.23
CA GLU A 34 -7.28 10.43 3.18
C GLU A 34 -7.87 9.13 2.65
N ILE A 35 -9.18 9.12 2.43
CA ILE A 35 -9.90 8.02 1.80
C ILE A 35 -10.24 8.44 0.37
N GLY A 36 -9.68 7.73 -0.59
CA GLY A 36 -9.93 7.94 -2.01
C GLY A 36 -11.30 7.42 -2.46
N ALA A 37 -11.65 7.72 -3.71
CA ALA A 37 -12.86 7.20 -4.33
C ALA A 37 -12.81 5.66 -4.44
N ALA A 38 -13.98 5.02 -4.38
CA ALA A 38 -14.09 3.58 -4.55
C ALA A 38 -13.67 3.15 -5.96
N ILE A 39 -12.82 2.13 -6.05
CA ILE A 39 -12.35 1.54 -7.31
C ILE A 39 -12.96 0.15 -7.42
N ALA A 40 -13.84 -0.02 -8.41
CA ALA A 40 -14.51 -1.29 -8.64
C ALA A 40 -13.60 -2.27 -9.39
N PRO A 41 -13.60 -3.57 -9.04
CA PRO A 41 -12.99 -4.61 -9.87
C PRO A 41 -13.67 -4.72 -11.23
N SER A 42 -12.91 -5.11 -12.26
CA SER A 42 -13.44 -5.41 -13.60
C SER A 42 -14.06 -6.81 -13.73
N GLY A 43 -14.04 -7.60 -12.67
CA GLY A 43 -14.43 -9.01 -12.65
C GLY A 43 -13.86 -9.76 -11.45
N THR A 44 -14.09 -11.07 -11.40
CA THR A 44 -13.71 -11.94 -10.26
C THR A 44 -12.50 -12.82 -10.53
N ASP A 45 -12.01 -12.84 -11.77
CA ASP A 45 -10.84 -13.60 -12.17
C ASP A 45 -9.54 -12.99 -11.62
N PHE A 46 -8.48 -13.79 -11.59
CA PHE A 46 -7.19 -13.35 -11.05
C PHE A 46 -6.63 -12.11 -11.78
N ALA A 47 -6.84 -12.03 -13.09
CA ALA A 47 -6.40 -10.86 -13.86
C ALA A 47 -7.16 -9.58 -13.45
N SER A 48 -8.45 -9.67 -13.11
CA SER A 48 -9.19 -8.54 -12.53
C SER A 48 -8.65 -8.12 -11.16
N VAL A 49 -8.22 -9.06 -10.33
CA VAL A 49 -7.60 -8.75 -9.03
C VAL A 49 -6.29 -7.99 -9.22
N LEU A 50 -5.45 -8.41 -10.18
CA LEU A 50 -4.22 -7.68 -10.51
C LEU A 50 -4.51 -6.26 -11.01
N ARG A 51 -5.47 -6.09 -11.92
CA ARG A 51 -5.88 -4.77 -12.41
C ARG A 51 -6.41 -3.88 -11.27
N LEU A 52 -7.19 -4.44 -10.35
CA LEU A 52 -7.68 -3.69 -9.19
C LEU A 52 -6.51 -3.26 -8.29
N ARG A 53 -5.58 -4.17 -8.00
CA ARG A 53 -4.36 -3.86 -7.21
C ARG A 53 -3.59 -2.71 -7.83
N ASP A 54 -3.34 -2.79 -9.13
CA ASP A 54 -2.52 -1.80 -9.84
C ASP A 54 -3.24 -0.44 -9.88
N ALA A 55 -4.55 -0.42 -10.17
CA ALA A 55 -5.35 0.81 -10.14
C ALA A 55 -5.39 1.47 -8.74
N VAL A 56 -5.55 0.67 -7.68
CA VAL A 56 -5.50 1.17 -6.29
C VAL A 56 -4.11 1.69 -5.95
N ARG A 57 -3.04 0.99 -6.38
CA ARG A 57 -1.66 1.43 -6.17
C ARG A 57 -1.42 2.80 -6.82
N GLU A 58 -1.81 2.97 -8.09
CA GLU A 58 -1.68 4.24 -8.80
C GLU A 58 -2.42 5.38 -8.08
N ALA A 59 -3.64 5.14 -7.62
CA ALA A 59 -4.41 6.14 -6.88
C ALA A 59 -3.73 6.56 -5.56
N ILE A 60 -3.09 5.62 -4.85
CA ILE A 60 -2.33 5.91 -3.62
C ILE A 60 -1.05 6.67 -3.95
N LEU A 61 -0.28 6.20 -4.96
CA LEU A 61 1.00 6.80 -5.35
C LEU A 61 0.85 8.25 -5.80
N ALA A 62 -0.22 8.58 -6.52
CA ALA A 62 -0.52 9.94 -6.94
C ALA A 62 -0.68 10.93 -5.77
N ARG A 63 -0.95 10.44 -4.55
CA ARG A 63 -1.29 11.30 -3.39
C ARG A 63 -0.41 11.09 -2.15
N CYS A 64 0.26 9.95 -2.01
CA CYS A 64 1.03 9.64 -0.80
C CYS A 64 2.28 10.51 -0.64
N GLY A 65 2.82 11.04 -1.75
CA GLY A 65 4.04 11.86 -1.74
C GLY A 65 5.31 11.10 -1.37
N GLU A 66 5.24 9.76 -1.33
CA GLU A 66 6.39 8.88 -1.12
C GLU A 66 6.85 8.30 -2.46
N PRO A 67 8.16 8.05 -2.64
CA PRO A 67 8.66 7.42 -3.85
C PRO A 67 8.12 5.99 -3.95
N ASP A 68 7.74 5.58 -5.17
CA ASP A 68 7.47 4.17 -5.43
C ASP A 68 8.80 3.40 -5.35
N LEU A 69 8.98 2.63 -4.28
CA LEU A 69 10.18 1.80 -4.07
C LEU A 69 10.18 0.50 -4.88
N GLY A 70 9.27 0.35 -5.86
CA GLY A 70 9.18 -0.83 -6.70
C GLY A 70 8.62 -2.04 -5.95
N GLU A 71 8.94 -3.24 -6.43
CA GLU A 71 8.45 -4.48 -5.85
C GLU A 71 9.14 -4.77 -4.51
N MET A 72 8.34 -5.02 -3.48
CA MET A 72 8.84 -5.39 -2.16
C MET A 72 9.43 -6.80 -2.24
N VAL A 73 10.75 -6.89 -2.47
CA VAL A 73 11.48 -8.17 -2.45
C VAL A 73 11.36 -8.72 -1.03
N LYS A 74 10.56 -9.77 -0.85
CA LYS A 74 10.55 -10.51 0.41
C LYS A 74 11.96 -11.05 0.63
N PRO A 75 12.58 -10.83 1.80
CA PRO A 75 13.87 -11.43 2.09
C PRO A 75 13.74 -12.95 1.92
N THR A 76 14.72 -13.55 1.24
CA THR A 76 14.80 -15.00 1.09
C THR A 76 14.76 -15.60 2.48
N ARG A 77 13.79 -16.48 2.74
CA ARG A 77 13.72 -17.18 4.03
C ARG A 77 15.08 -17.83 4.27
N PRO A 78 15.75 -17.59 5.41
CA PRO A 78 17.02 -18.25 5.69
C PRO A 78 16.81 -19.76 5.57
N GLU A 79 17.66 -20.42 4.81
CA GLU A 79 17.63 -21.88 4.68
C GLU A 79 17.72 -22.45 6.09
N ALA A 80 16.71 -23.26 6.47
CA ALA A 80 16.72 -23.93 7.75
C ALA A 80 17.97 -24.80 7.79
N ARG A 81 18.93 -24.45 8.66
CA ARG A 81 20.06 -25.32 8.96
C ARG A 81 19.51 -26.66 9.46
N ALA A 82 19.81 -27.72 8.72
CA ALA A 82 19.63 -29.10 9.14
C ALA A 82 20.51 -29.43 10.35
#